data_AF-A0A7C5JCY2-F1
#
_entry.id   AF-A0A7C5JCY2-F1
#
_cell.length_a   1.000
_cell.length_b   1.000
_cell.length_c   1.000
_cell.angle_alpha   90.00
_cell.angle_beta   90.00
_cell.angle_gamma   90.00
#
_symmetry.space_group_name_H-M   'P 1'
#
loop_
_entity.id
_entity.type
_entity.pdbx_description
1 polymer ?
#
loop_
_entity_poly.entity_id
_entity_poly.type
_entity_poly.pdbx_seq_one_letter_code
_entity_poly.pdbx_strand_id
1 'polypeptide(L)'
;MANNTITISSFVSDAVLSTAASSGDVTGDLSGSLVLGDGDFFNEWLQNLTFGASFSFRLESTANGPFSPPDSFSLFLLDSSLLPYATDDPLGTDALLVLDIGNTDPEAQVFASASATATTSRGVIPVPAPSTLLLLTAGGIGMLGRAKASGKHA
;
A
#
# COMPACT_ATOMS: atom_id res chain seq x y z
N MET A 1 -15.89 -7.53 10.86
CA MET A 1 -14.78 -7.77 9.91
C MET A 1 -13.76 -6.67 10.13
N ALA A 2 -12.49 -6.90 9.84
CA ALA A 2 -11.49 -5.83 9.98
C ALA A 2 -11.61 -4.93 8.75
N ASN A 3 -11.78 -3.64 8.94
CA ASN A 3 -11.94 -2.69 7.84
C ASN A 3 -10.57 -2.26 7.33
N ASN A 4 -10.51 -1.79 6.08
CA ASN A 4 -9.27 -1.39 5.45
C ASN A 4 -8.90 0.06 5.78
N THR A 5 -7.61 0.36 5.69
CA THR A 5 -7.12 1.73 5.84
C THR A 5 -6.02 1.96 4.82
N ILE A 6 -5.99 3.16 4.25
CA ILE A 6 -4.89 3.64 3.41
C ILE A 6 -4.04 4.60 4.22
N THR A 7 -2.73 4.39 4.21
CA THR A 7 -1.75 5.34 4.73
C THR A 7 -0.85 5.82 3.59
N ILE A 8 -0.80 7.14 3.41
CA ILE A 8 0.10 7.84 2.50
C ILE A 8 1.20 8.50 3.33
N SER A 9 2.45 8.20 2.99
CA SER A 9 3.62 8.74 3.70
C SER A 9 4.77 9.03 2.75
N SER A 10 5.84 9.63 3.26
CA SER A 10 7.06 9.89 2.47
C SER A 10 6.78 10.70 1.20
N PHE A 11 5.85 11.66 1.27
CA PHE A 11 5.52 12.50 0.14
C PHE A 11 6.69 13.43 -0.18
N VAL A 12 7.17 13.40 -1.42
CA VAL A 12 8.23 14.26 -1.94
C VAL A 12 7.78 14.79 -3.28
N SER A 13 7.87 16.11 -3.48
CA SER A 13 7.50 16.75 -4.73
C SER A 13 8.30 18.05 -4.96
N ASP A 14 8.38 18.46 -6.21
CA ASP A 14 8.79 19.80 -6.64
C ASP A 14 7.60 20.74 -6.92
N ALA A 15 6.37 20.27 -6.68
CA ALA A 15 5.14 21.07 -6.77
C ALA A 15 5.06 22.10 -5.62
N VAL A 16 4.34 23.18 -5.88
CA VAL A 16 3.99 24.15 -4.84
C VAL A 16 2.63 23.76 -4.26
N LEU A 17 2.64 23.19 -3.06
CA LEU A 17 1.42 22.83 -2.35
C LEU A 17 0.69 24.06 -1.81
N SER A 18 -0.63 24.01 -1.84
CA SER A 18 -1.53 25.01 -1.28
C SER A 18 -2.50 24.35 -0.30
N THR A 19 -3.57 25.06 0.06
CA THR A 19 -4.60 24.58 0.98
C THR A 19 -5.22 23.29 0.46
N ALA A 20 -5.21 22.25 1.28
CA ALA A 20 -5.92 21.02 1.02
C ALA A 20 -7.32 21.04 1.62
N ALA A 21 -8.19 20.17 1.12
CA ALA A 21 -9.49 19.89 1.68
C ALA A 21 -9.64 18.37 1.88
N SER A 22 -10.48 17.97 2.83
CA SER A 22 -10.78 16.58 3.08
C SER A 22 -12.27 16.35 3.29
N SER A 23 -12.73 15.15 2.97
CA SER A 23 -14.09 14.67 3.25
C SER A 23 -14.02 13.26 3.83
N GLY A 24 -14.93 12.94 4.75
CA GLY A 24 -15.01 11.64 5.40
C GLY A 24 -14.00 11.45 6.53
N ASP A 25 -13.61 10.20 6.75
CA ASP A 25 -12.61 9.76 7.73
C ASP A 25 -11.19 9.92 7.17
N VAL A 26 -10.67 11.13 7.30
CA VAL A 26 -9.32 11.50 6.88
C VAL A 26 -8.60 12.19 8.02
N THR A 27 -7.39 11.74 8.33
CA THR A 27 -6.54 12.33 9.38
C THR A 27 -5.10 12.53 8.91
N GLY A 28 -4.42 13.53 9.49
CA GLY A 28 -3.06 13.89 9.11
C GLY A 28 -2.96 14.70 7.82
N ASP A 29 -1.78 14.73 7.21
CA ASP A 29 -1.48 15.48 5.98
C ASP A 29 -0.25 14.92 5.25
N LEU A 30 0.03 15.43 4.05
CA LEU A 30 1.16 15.01 3.21
C LEU A 30 2.55 15.37 3.77
N SER A 31 2.65 16.28 4.75
CA SER A 31 3.94 16.61 5.37
C SER A 31 4.42 15.52 6.34
N GLY A 32 3.51 14.64 6.77
CA GLY A 32 3.79 13.49 7.62
C GLY A 32 3.13 12.21 7.10
N SER A 33 2.09 11.80 7.81
CA SER A 33 1.32 10.59 7.51
C SER A 33 -0.13 11.00 7.31
N LEU A 34 -0.63 10.83 6.10
CA LEU A 34 -2.03 11.02 5.74
C LEU A 34 -2.72 9.66 5.78
N VAL A 35 -3.86 9.58 6.46
CA VAL A 35 -4.61 8.33 6.63
C VAL A 35 -6.04 8.54 6.12
N LEU A 36 -6.46 7.68 5.19
CA LEU A 36 -7.85 7.54 4.76
C LEU A 36 -8.40 6.26 5.42
N GLY A 37 -9.30 6.45 6.37
CA GLY A 37 -9.86 5.41 7.22
C GLY A 37 -11.09 4.73 6.63
N ASP A 38 -11.88 4.17 7.52
CA ASP A 38 -13.06 3.35 7.29
C ASP A 38 -14.31 3.85 8.04
N GLY A 39 -14.20 5.00 8.73
CA GLY A 39 -15.30 5.60 9.48
C GLY A 39 -16.45 6.08 8.60
N ASP A 40 -16.19 6.38 7.32
CA ASP A 40 -17.17 6.79 6.33
C ASP A 40 -17.07 5.98 5.04
N PHE A 41 -18.17 5.91 4.28
CA PHE A 41 -18.25 5.20 3.00
C PHE A 41 -17.32 5.80 1.93
N PHE A 42 -17.09 7.12 1.98
CA PHE A 42 -16.25 7.84 1.03
C PHE A 42 -15.31 8.77 1.78
N ASN A 43 -14.01 8.60 1.54
CA ASN A 43 -12.93 9.34 2.17
C ASN A 43 -12.06 9.96 1.08
N GLU A 44 -11.83 11.27 1.14
CA GLU A 44 -11.14 12.03 0.10
C GLU A 44 -10.14 13.01 0.72
N TRP A 45 -8.95 13.07 0.13
CA TRP A 45 -7.99 14.14 0.33
C TRP A 45 -7.74 14.86 -0.99
N LEU A 46 -8.17 16.12 -1.06
CA LEU A 46 -7.98 16.99 -2.22
C LEU A 46 -6.82 17.96 -1.93
N GLN A 47 -5.65 17.68 -2.50
CA GLN A 47 -4.49 18.56 -2.41
C GLN A 47 -4.48 19.56 -3.55
N ASN A 48 -4.76 20.84 -3.27
CA ASN A 48 -4.53 21.89 -4.25
C ASN A 48 -3.02 22.14 -4.42
N LEU A 49 -2.53 22.19 -5.65
CA LEU A 49 -1.12 22.40 -5.93
C LEU A 49 -0.91 23.06 -7.29
N THR A 50 0.24 23.72 -7.46
CA THR A 50 0.79 24.01 -8.79
C THR A 50 1.74 22.89 -9.16
N PHE A 51 1.43 22.15 -10.22
CA PHE A 51 2.25 21.01 -10.67
C PHE A 51 3.70 21.45 -10.96
N GLY A 52 4.65 20.70 -10.39
CA GLY A 52 6.04 20.69 -10.82
C GLY A 52 6.28 19.62 -11.88
N ALA A 53 7.48 19.03 -11.91
CA ALA A 53 7.79 17.91 -12.80
C ALA A 53 7.45 16.55 -12.18
N SER A 54 7.42 16.42 -10.85
CA SER A 54 7.16 15.12 -10.20
C SER A 54 6.68 15.19 -8.75
N PHE A 55 5.98 14.14 -8.34
CA PHE A 55 5.80 13.80 -6.94
C PHE A 55 5.92 12.28 -6.76
N SER A 56 6.23 11.86 -5.54
CA SER A 56 6.23 10.46 -5.13
C SER A 56 5.77 10.35 -3.69
N PHE A 57 5.19 9.20 -3.35
CA PHE A 57 4.79 8.86 -1.98
C PHE A 57 4.78 7.35 -1.82
N ARG A 58 4.75 6.90 -0.57
CA ARG A 58 4.51 5.50 -0.21
C ARG A 58 3.05 5.33 0.16
N LEU A 59 2.41 4.35 -0.47
CA LEU A 59 1.04 3.93 -0.20
C LEU A 59 1.08 2.60 0.56
N GLU A 60 0.42 2.54 1.70
CA GLU A 60 0.27 1.32 2.50
C GLU A 60 -1.23 1.04 2.68
N SER A 61 -1.65 -0.19 2.41
CA SER A 61 -2.99 -0.69 2.67
C SER A 61 -2.93 -1.82 3.69
N THR A 62 -3.89 -1.88 4.61
CA THR A 62 -4.04 -3.02 5.51
C THR A 62 -4.50 -4.29 4.81
N ALA A 63 -5.21 -4.17 3.68
CA ALA A 63 -5.63 -5.28 2.80
C ALA A 63 -6.19 -6.50 3.56
N ASN A 64 -7.16 -6.28 4.44
CA ASN A 64 -7.76 -7.30 5.32
C ASN A 64 -8.58 -8.37 4.57
N GLY A 65 -8.58 -8.35 3.25
CA GLY A 65 -9.18 -9.34 2.37
C GLY A 65 -10.60 -8.99 1.92
N PRO A 66 -11.23 -9.91 1.17
CA PRO A 66 -12.51 -9.65 0.52
C PRO A 66 -13.58 -9.31 1.55
N PHE A 67 -14.47 -8.39 1.18
CA PHE A 67 -15.59 -7.87 2.00
C PHE A 67 -15.21 -6.88 3.12
N SER A 68 -13.96 -6.41 3.16
CA SER A 68 -13.52 -5.34 4.07
C SER A 68 -13.61 -3.98 3.38
N PRO A 69 -14.49 -3.05 3.80
CA PRO A 69 -14.51 -1.70 3.26
C PRO A 69 -13.39 -0.83 3.87
N PRO A 70 -12.89 0.20 3.17
CA PRO A 70 -13.03 0.42 1.73
C PRO A 70 -12.37 -0.70 0.91
N ASP A 71 -12.88 -0.94 -0.30
CA ASP A 71 -12.42 -1.97 -1.23
C ASP A 71 -11.55 -1.42 -2.36
N SER A 72 -11.47 -0.10 -2.53
CA SER A 72 -10.65 0.54 -3.55
C SER A 72 -10.04 1.86 -3.08
N PHE A 73 -8.85 2.17 -3.61
CA PHE A 73 -8.23 3.49 -3.58
C PHE A 73 -7.98 3.95 -5.01
N SER A 74 -8.22 5.23 -5.30
CA SER A 74 -7.95 5.82 -6.60
C SER A 74 -7.24 7.18 -6.46
N LEU A 75 -6.38 7.48 -7.44
CA LEU A 75 -5.67 8.75 -7.55
C LEU A 75 -6.01 9.40 -8.88
N PHE A 76 -6.36 10.68 -8.83
CA PHE A 76 -6.67 11.52 -9.99
C PHE A 76 -5.73 12.71 -10.05
N LEU A 77 -5.43 13.17 -11.25
CA LEU A 77 -4.87 14.51 -11.47
C LEU A 77 -5.99 15.39 -12.01
N LEU A 78 -6.23 16.52 -11.33
CA LEU A 78 -7.32 17.42 -11.67
C LEU A 78 -6.79 18.73 -12.26
N ASP A 79 -7.57 19.33 -13.15
CA ASP A 79 -7.35 20.69 -13.62
C ASP A 79 -7.89 21.75 -12.63
N SER A 80 -7.75 23.03 -12.96
CA SER A 80 -8.22 24.14 -12.13
C SER A 80 -9.75 24.21 -11.96
N SER A 81 -10.52 23.48 -12.77
CA SER A 81 -11.97 23.36 -12.69
C SER A 81 -12.41 22.10 -11.94
N LEU A 82 -11.46 21.39 -11.33
CA LEU A 82 -11.66 20.10 -10.63
C LEU A 82 -12.14 18.97 -11.56
N LEU A 83 -11.80 19.05 -12.85
CA LEU A 83 -12.05 17.97 -13.80
C LEU A 83 -10.79 17.11 -13.95
N PRO A 84 -10.91 15.77 -14.03
CA PRO A 84 -9.76 14.91 -14.19
C PRO A 84 -9.12 15.08 -15.57
N TYR A 85 -7.79 14.98 -15.63
CA TYR A 85 -7.08 14.85 -16.89
C TYR A 85 -7.35 13.47 -17.49
N ALA A 86 -7.66 13.44 -18.80
CA ALA A 86 -8.00 12.21 -19.49
C ALA A 86 -6.93 11.10 -19.34
N THR A 87 -7.42 9.88 -19.14
CA THR A 87 -6.60 8.65 -19.11
C THR A 87 -7.22 7.57 -20.00
N ASP A 88 -6.62 6.39 -20.05
CA ASP A 88 -7.20 5.20 -20.68
C ASP A 88 -7.99 4.30 -19.71
N ASP A 89 -8.37 4.81 -18.54
CA ASP A 89 -9.26 4.11 -17.59
C ASP A 89 -10.54 3.62 -18.31
N PRO A 90 -10.78 2.28 -18.38
CA PRO A 90 -11.90 1.71 -19.12
C PRO A 90 -13.26 2.04 -18.51
N LEU A 91 -13.32 2.53 -17.27
CA LEU A 91 -14.57 3.00 -16.64
C LEU A 91 -14.91 4.44 -17.00
N GLY A 92 -14.00 5.17 -17.67
CA GLY A 92 -14.18 6.57 -18.04
C GLY A 92 -14.21 7.51 -16.85
N THR A 93 -13.63 7.13 -15.70
CA THR A 93 -13.50 8.02 -14.54
C THR A 93 -12.27 8.90 -14.61
N ASP A 94 -11.35 8.57 -15.52
CA ASP A 94 -10.06 9.25 -15.71
C ASP A 94 -9.12 9.15 -14.49
N ALA A 95 -9.18 8.03 -13.78
CA ALA A 95 -8.21 7.72 -12.72
C ALA A 95 -6.82 7.51 -13.31
N LEU A 96 -5.78 8.07 -12.68
CA LEU A 96 -4.39 7.80 -13.05
C LEU A 96 -3.91 6.45 -12.47
N LEU A 97 -4.41 6.11 -11.28
CA LEU A 97 -4.10 4.88 -10.59
C LEU A 97 -5.32 4.39 -9.80
N VAL A 98 -5.53 3.08 -9.81
CA VAL A 98 -6.49 2.39 -8.94
C VAL A 98 -5.78 1.25 -8.22
N LEU A 99 -6.03 1.09 -6.93
CA LEU A 99 -5.59 -0.03 -6.12
C LEU A 99 -6.82 -0.72 -5.53
N ASP A 100 -7.09 -1.94 -5.98
CA ASP A 100 -8.13 -2.79 -5.39
C ASP A 100 -7.60 -3.38 -4.08
N ILE A 101 -8.05 -2.81 -2.96
CA ILE A 101 -7.67 -3.18 -1.59
C ILE A 101 -8.63 -4.19 -0.95
N GLY A 102 -9.67 -4.61 -1.68
CA GLY A 102 -10.53 -5.73 -1.32
C GLY A 102 -9.85 -7.09 -1.51
N ASN A 103 -8.67 -7.15 -2.12
CA ASN A 103 -7.92 -8.38 -2.32
C ASN A 103 -6.79 -8.56 -1.29
N THR A 104 -6.39 -9.82 -1.07
CA THR A 104 -5.29 -10.17 -0.13
C THR A 104 -3.89 -9.83 -0.66
N ASP A 105 -3.76 -9.55 -1.96
CA ASP A 105 -2.52 -9.05 -2.59
C ASP A 105 -2.90 -7.92 -3.56
N PRO A 106 -3.13 -6.69 -3.05
CA PRO A 106 -3.61 -5.59 -3.86
C PRO A 106 -2.52 -5.13 -4.85
N GLU A 107 -2.86 -5.09 -6.14
CA GLU A 107 -1.98 -4.63 -7.21
C GLU A 107 -2.48 -3.29 -7.76
N ALA A 108 -1.56 -2.32 -7.87
CA ALA A 108 -1.89 -1.02 -8.42
C ALA A 108 -1.99 -1.10 -9.95
N GLN A 109 -3.15 -0.75 -10.48
CA GLN A 109 -3.38 -0.56 -11.91
C GLN A 109 -3.09 0.90 -12.24
N VAL A 110 -2.23 1.12 -13.24
CA VAL A 110 -1.87 2.46 -13.71
C VAL A 110 -2.41 2.65 -15.11
N PHE A 111 -3.09 3.77 -15.33
CA PHE A 111 -3.68 4.13 -16.60
C PHE A 111 -2.80 5.14 -17.33
N ALA A 112 -2.70 5.01 -18.65
CA ALA A 112 -1.91 5.91 -19.48
C ALA A 112 -2.59 7.28 -19.58
N SER A 113 -1.79 8.35 -19.53
CA SER A 113 -2.26 9.72 -19.74
C SER A 113 -1.30 10.48 -20.64
N ALA A 114 -1.83 11.43 -21.43
CA ALA A 114 -1.00 12.38 -22.17
C ALA A 114 -0.38 13.46 -21.26
N SER A 115 -0.95 13.67 -20.07
CA SER A 115 -0.54 14.73 -19.13
C SER A 115 0.53 14.28 -18.15
N ALA A 116 0.62 12.98 -17.84
CA ALA A 116 1.54 12.45 -16.84
C ALA A 116 1.86 10.97 -17.07
N THR A 117 3.01 10.54 -16.54
CA THR A 117 3.39 9.13 -16.45
C THR A 117 3.46 8.74 -14.98
N ALA A 118 2.68 7.75 -14.57
CA ALA A 118 2.80 7.13 -13.26
C ALA A 118 3.57 5.81 -13.36
N THR A 119 4.35 5.52 -12.31
CA THR A 119 5.02 4.22 -12.14
C THR A 119 4.84 3.77 -10.70
N THR A 120 4.72 2.45 -10.51
CA THR A 120 4.56 1.86 -9.19
C THR A 120 5.65 0.81 -8.97
N SER A 121 6.03 0.64 -7.71
CA SER A 121 6.90 -0.46 -7.30
C SER A 121 6.42 -0.99 -5.96
N ARG A 122 6.36 -2.31 -5.81
CA ARG A 122 5.93 -2.92 -4.57
C ARG A 122 7.06 -2.89 -3.56
N GLY A 123 6.83 -2.30 -2.39
CA GLY A 123 7.73 -2.43 -1.27
C GLY A 123 7.76 -3.87 -0.77
N VAL A 124 8.91 -4.53 -0.83
CA VAL A 124 9.10 -5.85 -0.21
C VAL A 124 9.55 -5.60 1.23
N ILE A 125 8.65 -5.80 2.20
CA ILE A 125 9.06 -5.95 3.59
C ILE A 125 9.67 -7.35 3.73
N PRO A 126 10.96 -7.48 4.10
CA PRO A 126 11.57 -8.79 4.31
C PRO A 126 10.81 -9.51 5.43
N VAL A 127 10.16 -10.62 5.11
CA VAL A 127 9.66 -11.52 6.15
C VAL A 127 10.88 -12.18 6.79
N PRO A 128 11.06 -12.10 8.13
CA PRO A 128 12.14 -12.80 8.79
C PRO A 128 12.08 -14.29 8.43
N ALA A 129 13.23 -14.86 8.03
CA ALA A 129 13.29 -16.26 7.64
C ALA A 129 12.68 -17.13 8.76
N PRO A 130 11.83 -18.13 8.43
CA PRO A 130 11.30 -19.04 9.42
C PRO A 130 12.44 -19.63 10.26
N SER A 131 12.23 -19.82 11.56
CA SER A 131 13.20 -20.44 12.48
C SER A 131 13.50 -21.92 12.17
N THR A 132 13.33 -22.39 10.94
CA THR A 132 13.61 -23.75 10.49
C THR A 132 15.07 -24.15 10.71
N LEU A 133 16.00 -23.18 10.73
CA LEU A 133 17.40 -23.42 11.09
C LEU A 133 17.58 -23.85 12.56
N LEU A 134 16.76 -23.33 13.48
CA LEU A 134 16.73 -23.77 14.88
C LEU A 134 16.19 -25.21 15.01
N LEU A 135 15.23 -25.60 14.17
CA LEU A 135 14.67 -26.95 14.20
C LEU A 135 15.63 -28.01 13.62
N LEU A 136 16.36 -27.68 12.55
CA LEU A 136 17.38 -28.55 11.96
C LEU A 136 18.59 -28.76 12.90
N THR A 137 18.99 -27.72 13.63
CA THR A 137 20.09 -27.81 14.60
C THR A 137 19.69 -28.55 15.87
N ALA A 138 18.48 -28.32 16.42
CA ALA A 138 17.98 -29.05 17.58
C ALA A 138 17.72 -30.54 17.27
N GLY A 139 17.18 -30.85 16.09
CA GLY A 139 16.94 -32.23 15.64
C GLY A 139 18.24 -33.01 15.41
N GLY A 140 19.26 -32.37 14.81
CA GLY A 140 20.57 -33.00 14.57
C GLY A 140 21.32 -33.35 15.85
N ILE A 141 21.34 -32.46 16.84
CA ILE A 141 22.02 -32.69 18.13
C ILE A 141 21.31 -33.81 18.93
N GLY A 142 19.98 -33.89 18.87
CA GLY A 142 19.20 -34.95 19.54
C GLY A 142 19.46 -36.36 18.99
N MET A 143 19.74 -36.49 17.69
CA MET A 143 20.03 -37.80 17.06
C MET A 143 21.46 -38.28 17.32
N LEU A 144 22.44 -37.37 17.39
CA LEU A 144 23.83 -37.72 17.74
C LEU A 144 24.01 -38.15 19.20
N GLY A 145 23.17 -37.64 20.12
CA GLY A 145 23.19 -38.06 21.54
C GLY A 145 22.68 -39.48 21.80
N ARG A 146 21.88 -40.05 20.89
CA ARG A 146 21.30 -41.41 21.05
C ARG A 146 22.15 -42.54 20.47
N ALA A 147 23.15 -42.24 19.64
CA ALA A 147 23.99 -43.26 19.00
C ALA A 147 25.07 -43.88 19.92
N LYS A 148 25.21 -43.41 21.18
CA LYS A 148 26.31 -43.84 22.08
C LYS A 148 25.87 -44.66 23.30
N ALA A 149 24.70 -45.32 23.24
CA ALA A 149 24.18 -46.14 24.34
C ALA A 149 23.73 -47.56 23.91
N SER A 150 24.47 -48.20 23.00
CA SER A 150 24.34 -49.64 22.77
C SER A 150 25.73 -50.25 22.63
N GLY A 151 26.25 -50.78 23.74
CA GLY A 151 27.54 -51.44 23.78
C GLY A 151 27.88 -51.96 25.17
N LYS A 152 27.76 -53.30 25.32
CA LYS A 152 28.15 -54.19 26.43
C LYS A 152 27.19 -54.30 27.62
N HIS A 153 26.57 -55.49 27.75
CA HIS A 153 26.83 -56.39 28.89
C HIS A 153 26.44 -57.85 28.54
N ALA A 154 27.41 -58.73 28.85
CA ALA A 154 27.39 -60.20 29.09
C ALA A 154 26.60 -61.11 28.13
#